data_AF-A0A3B9RU70-F1
#
_entry.id   AF-A0A3B9RU70-F1
#
_cell.length_a   1.000
_cell.length_b   1.000
_cell.length_c   1.000
_cell.angle_alpha   90.00
_cell.angle_beta   90.00
_cell.angle_gamma   90.00
#
_symmetry.space_group_name_H-M   'P 1'
#
loop_
_entity.id
_entity.type
_entity.pdbx_description
1 polymer ?
#
loop_
_entity_poly.entity_id
_entity_poly.type
_entity_poly.pdbx_seq_one_letter_code
_entity_poly.pdbx_strand_id
1 'polypeptide(L)'
;QAVSQIMPCKNIGVHFHDTYGQAIANIVTALELDVRHIDSAVAGLGGCPYARGASGNVATEDVLYLMHGLGVRTGVDIYQVVQAGQMICAVIGRKNQSKVATALLANGG
;
A
#
# COMPACT_ATOMS: atom_id res chain seq x y z
N GLN A 1 18.65 -10.27 5.08
CA GLN A 1 18.49 -11.58 5.73
C GLN A 1 18.86 -11.61 7.22
N ALA A 2 19.15 -10.48 7.89
CA ALA A 2 19.48 -10.50 9.33
C ALA A 2 18.29 -10.93 10.21
N VAL A 3 17.09 -10.38 9.96
CA VAL A 3 15.88 -10.72 10.75
C VAL A 3 15.44 -12.17 10.49
N SER A 4 15.59 -12.66 9.26
CA SER A 4 15.20 -14.04 8.89
C SER A 4 16.07 -15.12 9.54
N GLN A 5 17.23 -14.77 10.11
CA GLN A 5 18.07 -15.70 10.87
C GLN A 5 17.50 -16.03 12.26
N ILE A 6 16.64 -15.16 12.79
CA ILE A 6 16.06 -15.31 14.15
C ILE A 6 14.55 -15.54 14.14
N MET A 7 13.87 -15.34 13.00
CA MET A 7 12.43 -15.53 12.85
C MET A 7 12.08 -15.95 11.41
N PRO A 8 11.18 -16.94 11.20
CA PRO A 8 10.71 -17.28 9.86
C PRO A 8 10.05 -16.09 9.16
N CYS A 9 10.33 -15.88 7.87
CA CYS A 9 9.83 -14.73 7.11
C CYS A 9 8.31 -14.58 7.10
N LYS A 10 7.56 -15.69 7.09
CA LYS A 10 6.10 -15.68 7.18
C LYS A 10 5.56 -15.02 8.46
N ASN A 11 6.36 -14.96 9.53
CA ASN A 11 6.02 -14.32 10.80
C ASN A 11 6.54 -12.87 10.87
N ILE A 12 7.17 -12.36 9.81
CA ILE A 12 7.65 -10.99 9.72
C ILE A 12 6.59 -10.13 9.02
N GLY A 13 6.36 -8.93 9.55
CA GLY A 13 5.63 -7.85 8.88
C GLY A 13 6.58 -6.85 8.25
N VAL A 14 6.23 -6.32 7.08
CA VAL A 14 6.96 -5.21 6.44
C VAL A 14 6.08 -3.97 6.35
N HIS A 15 6.68 -2.81 6.64
CA HIS A 15 6.04 -1.50 6.55
C HIS A 15 6.93 -0.59 5.71
N PHE A 16 6.48 -0.26 4.50
CA PHE A 16 7.24 0.57 3.57
C PHE A 16 6.53 1.89 3.29
N HIS A 17 7.30 2.98 3.37
CA HIS A 17 6.88 4.28 2.88
C HIS A 17 7.22 4.40 1.40
N ASP A 18 6.37 5.08 0.63
CA ASP A 18 6.59 5.26 -0.81
C ASP A 18 7.25 6.62 -1.14
N THR A 19 8.02 7.15 -0.20
CA THR A 19 8.68 8.46 -0.32
C THR A 19 9.47 8.61 -1.63
N TYR A 20 10.18 7.54 -2.02
CA TYR A 20 11.04 7.49 -3.21
C TYR A 20 10.52 6.53 -4.29
N GLY A 21 9.24 6.16 -4.24
CA GLY A 21 8.62 5.28 -5.24
C GLY A 21 9.13 3.83 -5.22
N GLN A 22 9.68 3.36 -4.10
CA GLN A 22 10.30 2.04 -3.97
C GLN A 22 9.44 1.03 -3.23
N ALA A 23 8.30 1.43 -2.65
CA ALA A 23 7.58 0.57 -1.73
C ALA A 23 7.07 -0.71 -2.42
N ILE A 24 6.51 -0.60 -3.63
CA ILE A 24 6.04 -1.75 -4.41
C ILE A 24 7.19 -2.71 -4.76
N ALA A 25 8.34 -2.20 -5.19
CA ALA A 25 9.51 -3.03 -5.51
C ALA A 25 10.04 -3.78 -4.26
N ASN A 26 10.04 -3.09 -3.11
CA ASN A 26 10.42 -3.70 -1.84
C ASN A 26 9.42 -4.76 -1.38
N ILE A 27 8.11 -4.55 -1.61
CA ILE A 27 7.06 -5.54 -1.33
C ILE A 27 7.26 -6.78 -2.19
N VAL A 28 7.53 -6.64 -3.49
CA VAL A 28 7.81 -7.79 -4.37
C VAL A 28 8.99 -8.59 -3.84
N THR A 29 10.10 -7.93 -3.49
CA THR A 29 11.26 -8.59 -2.88
C THR A 29 10.90 -9.30 -1.56
N ALA A 30 10.06 -8.69 -0.72
CA ALA A 30 9.62 -9.30 0.54
C ALA A 30 8.76 -10.55 0.30
N LEU A 31 7.86 -10.53 -0.69
CA LEU A 31 7.04 -11.67 -1.08
C LEU A 31 7.90 -12.86 -1.55
N GLU A 32 8.95 -12.60 -2.33
CA GLU A 32 9.91 -13.62 -2.79
C GLU A 32 10.64 -14.29 -1.61
N LEU A 33 10.80 -13.57 -0.50
CA LEU A 33 11.38 -14.07 0.75
C LEU A 33 10.35 -14.74 1.67
N ASP A 34 9.12 -15.03 1.21
CA ASP A 34 8.03 -15.63 1.98
C ASP A 34 7.45 -14.73 3.10
N VAL A 35 7.61 -13.40 2.99
CA VAL A 35 6.86 -12.46 3.84
C VAL A 35 5.38 -12.47 3.45
N ARG A 36 4.48 -12.48 4.46
CA ARG A 36 3.02 -12.58 4.28
C ARG A 36 2.22 -11.46 4.92
N HIS A 37 2.86 -10.61 5.73
CA HIS A 37 2.22 -9.49 6.41
C HIS A 37 2.81 -8.18 5.86
N ILE A 38 1.96 -7.36 5.25
CA ILE A 38 2.37 -6.11 4.59
C ILE A 38 1.45 -5.01 5.11
N ASP A 39 2.05 -4.01 5.75
CA ASP A 39 1.35 -2.82 6.21
C ASP A 39 1.26 -1.80 5.07
N SER A 40 0.10 -1.15 4.97
CA SER A 40 -0.19 -0.10 4.00
C SER A 40 -1.22 0.86 4.60
N ALA A 41 -1.47 2.00 3.93
CA ALA A 41 -2.53 2.91 4.32
C ALA A 41 -3.45 3.22 3.14
N VAL A 42 -4.76 3.21 3.40
CA VAL A 42 -5.77 3.56 2.38
C VAL A 42 -5.43 4.92 1.76
N ALA A 43 -5.60 5.07 0.44
CA ALA A 43 -5.31 6.28 -0.30
C ALA A 43 -3.88 6.84 -0.14
N GLY A 44 -2.93 6.03 0.34
CA GLY A 44 -1.57 6.47 0.67
C GLY A 44 -1.51 7.41 1.87
N LEU A 45 -2.49 7.32 2.78
CA LEU A 45 -2.57 8.19 3.95
C LEU A 45 -1.32 8.10 4.83
N GLY A 46 -1.01 9.24 5.45
CA GLY A 46 0.20 9.45 6.21
C GLY A 46 0.99 10.64 5.66
N GLY A 47 2.29 10.64 5.97
CA GLY A 47 3.15 11.80 5.75
C GLY A 47 2.93 12.84 6.84
N CYS A 48 4.00 13.52 7.23
CA CYS A 48 3.92 14.55 8.25
C CYS A 48 3.71 15.91 7.56
N PRO A 49 2.65 16.68 7.89
CA PRO A 49 2.46 18.02 7.34
C PRO A 49 3.62 18.97 7.69
N TYR A 50 4.38 18.65 8.74
CA TYR A 50 5.56 19.41 9.16
C TYR A 50 6.88 18.92 8.53
N ALA A 51 6.91 17.74 7.88
CA ALA A 51 8.10 17.21 7.21
C ALA A 51 7.93 17.25 5.68
N ARG A 52 8.50 18.27 5.05
CA ARG A 52 8.48 18.43 3.60
C ARG A 52 9.11 17.20 2.92
N GLY A 53 8.35 16.57 2.02
CA GLY A 53 8.84 15.48 1.16
C GLY A 53 8.51 14.06 1.63
N ALA A 54 7.82 13.86 2.75
CA ALA A 54 7.36 12.53 3.15
C ALA A 54 6.07 12.16 2.39
N SER A 55 6.18 11.45 1.25
CA SER A 55 5.05 11.04 0.39
C SER A 55 3.98 10.18 1.07
N GLY A 56 4.27 9.68 2.28
CA GLY A 56 3.37 8.86 3.08
C GLY A 56 3.69 7.37 3.02
N ASN A 57 2.77 6.57 3.56
CA ASN A 57 2.82 5.12 3.46
C ASN A 57 2.54 4.69 2.01
N VAL A 58 2.89 3.45 1.67
CA VAL A 58 2.38 2.83 0.44
C VAL A 58 0.85 2.75 0.48
N ALA A 59 0.20 3.05 -0.64
CA ALA A 59 -1.25 3.02 -0.74
C ALA A 59 -1.79 1.59 -0.76
N THR A 60 -2.81 1.29 0.05
CA THR A 60 -3.41 -0.05 0.12
C THR A 60 -3.93 -0.51 -1.24
N GLU A 61 -4.53 0.37 -2.02
CA GLU A 61 -5.05 0.09 -3.36
C GLU A 61 -3.94 -0.33 -4.33
N ASP A 62 -2.77 0.32 -4.25
CA ASP A 62 -1.61 0.00 -5.09
C ASP A 62 -1.04 -1.38 -4.71
N VAL A 63 -1.04 -1.72 -3.42
CA VAL A 63 -0.67 -3.06 -2.92
C VAL A 63 -1.69 -4.11 -3.36
N LEU A 64 -2.99 -3.86 -3.21
CA LEU A 64 -4.05 -4.78 -3.61
C LEU A 64 -3.99 -5.08 -5.11
N TYR A 65 -3.77 -4.06 -5.93
CA TYR A 65 -3.59 -4.23 -7.37
C TYR A 65 -2.42 -5.15 -7.71
N LEU A 66 -1.27 -4.97 -7.04
CA LEU A 66 -0.13 -5.89 -7.16
C LEU A 66 -0.53 -7.32 -6.76
N MET A 67 -1.13 -7.49 -5.58
CA MET A 67 -1.48 -8.82 -5.07
C MET A 67 -2.45 -9.54 -6.00
N HIS A 68 -3.51 -8.87 -6.45
CA HIS A 68 -4.50 -9.42 -7.38
C HIS A 68 -3.87 -9.76 -8.73
N GLY A 69 -3.00 -8.88 -9.26
CA GLY A 69 -2.27 -9.14 -10.50
C GLY A 69 -1.31 -10.34 -10.42
N LEU A 70 -0.76 -10.61 -9.23
CA LEU A 70 0.07 -11.79 -8.95
C LEU A 70 -0.76 -13.04 -8.60
N GLY A 71 -2.10 -12.96 -8.56
CA GLY A 71 -2.97 -14.07 -8.15
C GLY A 71 -2.93 -14.38 -6.65
N VAL A 72 -2.40 -13.48 -5.82
CA VAL A 72 -2.35 -13.62 -4.37
C VAL A 72 -3.71 -13.29 -3.77
N ARG A 73 -4.27 -14.24 -3.00
CA ARG A 73 -5.54 -14.07 -2.30
C ARG A 73 -5.37 -13.17 -1.09
N THR A 74 -5.99 -11.98 -1.12
CA THR A 74 -6.02 -11.04 0.01
C THR A 74 -7.33 -11.11 0.81
N GLY A 75 -8.43 -11.54 0.19
CA GLY A 75 -9.77 -11.50 0.79
C GLY A 75 -10.37 -10.09 0.90
N VAL A 76 -9.75 -9.10 0.25
CA VAL A 76 -10.16 -7.69 0.27
C VAL A 76 -10.66 -7.27 -1.10
N ASP A 77 -11.83 -6.65 -1.13
CA ASP A 77 -12.42 -6.04 -2.33
C ASP A 77 -11.78 -4.67 -2.57
N ILE A 78 -11.05 -4.55 -3.68
CA ILE A 78 -10.32 -3.33 -4.03
C ILE A 78 -11.27 -2.15 -4.27
N TYR A 79 -12.48 -2.35 -4.80
CA TYR A 79 -13.42 -1.26 -5.08
C TYR A 79 -13.99 -0.66 -3.79
N GLN A 80 -14.25 -1.49 -2.77
CA GLN A 80 -14.65 -1.01 -1.45
C GLN A 80 -13.54 -0.17 -0.80
N VAL A 81 -12.27 -0.57 -0.96
CA VAL A 81 -11.13 0.19 -0.45
C VAL A 81 -10.97 1.53 -1.19
N VAL A 82 -11.11 1.54 -2.51
CA VAL A 82 -11.07 2.77 -3.32
C VAL A 82 -12.14 3.76 -2.86
N GLN A 83 -13.38 3.30 -2.63
CA GLN A 83 -14.46 4.15 -2.13
C GLN A 83 -14.17 4.69 -0.73
N ALA A 84 -13.69 3.85 0.18
CA ALA A 84 -13.30 4.26 1.52
C ALA A 84 -12.17 5.30 1.49
N GLY A 85 -11.16 5.09 0.65
CA GLY A 85 -10.05 6.01 0.43
C GLY A 85 -10.50 7.36 -0.10
N GLN A 86 -11.38 7.35 -1.11
CA GLN A 86 -11.93 8.59 -1.66
C GLN A 86 -12.78 9.35 -0.64
N MET A 87 -13.59 8.65 0.16
CA MET A 87 -14.39 9.26 1.23
C MET A 87 -13.50 9.98 2.24
N ILE A 88 -12.50 9.30 2.80
CA ILE A 88 -11.65 9.90 3.84
C ILE A 88 -10.82 11.07 3.28
N CYS A 89 -10.31 10.95 2.06
CA CYS A 89 -9.61 12.02 1.36
C CYS A 89 -10.48 13.29 1.23
N ALA A 90 -11.75 13.13 0.89
CA ALA A 90 -12.70 14.25 0.83
C ALA A 90 -12.91 14.90 2.20
N VAL A 91 -13.07 14.11 3.27
CA VAL A 91 -13.26 14.61 4.65
C VAL A 91 -12.06 15.42 5.13
N ILE A 92 -10.83 14.95 4.88
CA ILE A 92 -9.60 15.61 5.35
C ILE A 92 -9.08 16.68 4.39
N GLY A 93 -9.75 16.91 3.25
CA GLY A 93 -9.33 17.87 2.24
C GLY A 93 -7.99 17.55 1.57
N ARG A 94 -7.66 16.27 1.40
CA ARG A 94 -6.42 15.82 0.72
C ARG A 94 -6.77 15.03 -0.54
N LYS A 95 -5.89 15.10 -1.54
CA LYS A 95 -6.01 14.25 -2.73
C LYS A 95 -5.72 12.79 -2.37
N ASN A 96 -6.38 11.86 -3.06
CA ASN A 96 -6.04 10.45 -2.98
C ASN A 96 -4.66 10.24 -3.66
N GLN A 97 -3.72 9.63 -2.95
CA GLN A 97 -2.35 9.44 -3.42
C GLN A 97 -2.13 8.07 -4.09
N SER A 98 -3.13 7.18 -4.05
CA SER A 98 -3.08 5.93 -4.79
C SER A 98 -3.17 6.19 -6.30
N LYS A 99 -2.20 5.63 -7.04
CA LYS A 99 -2.23 5.65 -8.51
C LYS A 99 -3.36 4.79 -9.05
N VAL A 100 -3.60 3.63 -8.43
CA VAL A 100 -4.67 2.70 -8.82
C VAL A 100 -6.04 3.30 -8.57
N ALA A 101 -6.30 3.85 -7.39
CA ALA A 101 -7.59 4.47 -7.07
C ALA A 101 -7.88 5.63 -8.04
N THR A 102 -6.89 6.46 -8.34
CA THR A 102 -7.03 7.55 -9.32
C THR A 102 -7.45 7.02 -10.70
N ALA A 103 -6.84 5.92 -11.16
CA ALA A 103 -7.18 5.31 -12.45
C ALA A 103 -8.58 4.67 -12.45
N LEU A 104 -8.94 3.94 -11.38
CA LEU A 104 -10.25 3.27 -11.27
C LEU A 104 -11.39 4.29 -11.16
N LEU A 105 -11.23 5.34 -10.36
CA LEU A 105 -12.22 6.41 -10.22
C LEU A 105 -12.43 7.17 -11.54
N ALA A 106 -11.39 7.35 -12.35
CA ALA A 106 -11.49 7.97 -13.67
C ALA A 106 -12.25 7.09 -14.68
N ASN A 107 -12.22 5.77 -14.51
CA ASN A 107 -12.84 4.80 -15.42
C ASN A 107 -14.24 4.33 -14.98
N GLY A 108 -14.86 4.98 -13.99
CA GLY A 108 -16.25 4.74 -13.61
C GLY A 108 -16.47 3.79 -12.43
N GLY A 109 -15.41 3.45 -11.68
CA GLY A 109 -15.51 2.55 -10.53
C GLY A 109 -15.34 1.11 -10.95
#